data_AF-A0A843H6N5-F1
#
_entry.id   AF-A0A843H6N5-F1
#
_cell.length_a   1.000
_cell.length_b   1.000
_cell.length_c   1.000
_cell.angle_alpha   90.00
_cell.angle_beta   90.00
_cell.angle_gamma   90.00
#
_symmetry.space_group_name_H-M   'P 1'
#
loop_
_entity.id
_entity.type
_entity.pdbx_description
1 polymer ?
#
loop_
_entity_poly.entity_id
_entity_poly.type
_entity_poly.pdbx_seq_one_letter_code
_entity_poly.pdbx_strand_id
1 'polypeptide(L)' 'MGMEEKTLEQQRVRMNFSTNAKGFAQLDITCEFPTVDEARTAMSKAIQALREVLAENNIAEAGTC' A
#
# COMPACT_ATOMS: atom_id res chain seq x y z
N MET A 1 -33.14 -15.54 -17.84
CA MET A 1 -32.41 -15.11 -16.63
C MET A 1 -30.97 -14.87 -17.04
N GLY A 2 -30.66 -13.69 -17.56
CA GLY A 2 -29.27 -13.30 -17.81
C GLY A 2 -28.70 -12.78 -16.52
N MET A 3 -27.85 -13.57 -15.86
CA MET A 3 -26.98 -13.05 -14.82
C MET A 3 -25.96 -12.15 -15.52
N GLU A 4 -26.18 -10.84 -15.47
CA GLU A 4 -25.09 -9.88 -15.64
C GLU A 4 -24.08 -10.16 -14.51
N GLU A 5 -22.99 -10.85 -14.84
CA GLU A 5 -21.75 -10.76 -14.07
C GLU A 5 -21.36 -9.28 -14.09
N LYS A 6 -21.75 -8.55 -13.04
CA LYS A 6 -21.00 -7.37 -12.64
C LYS A 6 -19.58 -7.86 -12.42
N THR A 7 -18.69 -7.56 -13.36
CA THR A 7 -17.25 -7.54 -13.13
C THR A 7 -17.04 -6.67 -11.91
N LEU A 8 -16.90 -7.29 -10.75
CA LEU A 8 -16.39 -6.63 -9.56
C LEU A 8 -14.98 -6.22 -9.94
N GLU A 9 -14.79 -4.96 -10.34
CA GLU A 9 -13.48 -4.39 -10.54
C GLU A 9 -12.69 -4.66 -9.25
N GLN A 10 -11.73 -5.59 -9.34
CA GLN A 10 -11.05 -6.11 -8.17
C GLN A 10 -10.24 -4.99 -7.54
N GLN A 11 -10.74 -4.48 -6.41
CA GLN A 11 -9.99 -3.55 -5.57
C GLN A 11 -8.85 -4.31 -4.91
N ARG A 12 -7.64 -3.77 -5.00
CA ARG A 12 -6.44 -4.43 -4.45
C ARG A 12 -5.48 -3.42 -3.85
N VAL A 13 -4.96 -3.75 -2.67
CA VAL A 13 -3.78 -3.11 -2.09
C VAL A 13 -2.73 -4.19 -1.87
N ARG A 14 -1.55 -4.03 -2.48
CA ARG A 14 -0.37 -4.86 -2.22
C ARG A 14 0.68 -4.02 -1.54
N MET A 15 1.13 -4.47 -0.38
CA MET A 15 2.22 -3.83 0.37
C MET A 15 3.37 -4.82 0.49
N ASN A 16 4.52 -4.47 -0.07
CA ASN A 16 5.77 -5.18 0.12
C ASN A 16 6.72 -4.28 0.89
N PHE A 17 7.46 -4.86 1.83
CA PHE A 17 8.55 -4.16 2.51
C PHE A 17 9.81 -5.02 2.44
N SER A 18 10.95 -4.34 2.35
CA SER A 18 12.28 -4.94 2.45
C SER A 18 13.20 -3.97 3.16
N THR A 19 14.29 -4.45 3.74
CA THR A 19 15.34 -3.60 4.29
C THR A 19 16.49 -3.52 3.30
N ASN A 20 16.98 -2.32 3.02
CA ASN A 20 18.15 -2.14 2.17
C ASN A 20 19.45 -2.44 2.93
N ALA A 21 20.58 -2.43 2.24
CA ALA A 21 21.90 -2.70 2.84
C ALA A 21 22.32 -1.72 3.96
N LYS A 22 21.64 -0.58 4.10
CA LYS A 22 21.86 0.41 5.16
C LYS A 22 20.90 0.25 6.34
N GLY A 23 20.04 -0.76 6.31
CA GLY A 23 19.06 -1.04 7.37
C GLY A 23 17.78 -0.21 7.30
N PHE A 24 17.57 0.58 6.24
CA PHE A 24 16.34 1.35 6.06
C PHE A 24 15.27 0.52 5.35
N ALA A 25 14.02 0.71 5.73
CA ALA A 25 12.87 0.12 5.06
C ALA A 25 12.65 0.77 3.68
N GLN A 26 12.59 -0.07 2.65
CA GLN A 26 12.15 0.27 1.30
C GLN A 26 10.75 -0.31 1.08
N LEU A 27 9.82 0.56 0.72
CA LEU A 27 8.39 0.27 0.65
C LEU A 27 7.94 0.27 -0.80
N ASP A 28 7.22 -0.78 -1.20
CA ASP A 28 6.57 -0.87 -2.49
C ASP A 28 5.08 -1.12 -2.26
N ILE A 29 4.27 -0.09 -2.53
CA ILE A 29 2.83 -0.13 -2.36
C ILE A 29 2.19 0.03 -3.74
N THR A 30 1.34 -0.92 -4.09
CA THR A 30 0.54 -0.89 -5.32
C THR A 30 -0.93 -0.87 -4.95
N CYS A 31 -1.70 0.07 -5.51
CA CYS A 31 -3.14 0.18 -5.33
C CYS A 31 -3.83 0.14 -6.70
N GLU A 32 -4.81 -0.74 -6.87
CA GLU A 32 -5.64 -0.86 -8.08
C GLU A 32 -7.09 -0.57 -7.70
N PHE A 33 -7.64 0.53 -8.22
CA PHE A 33 -8.99 1.02 -7.91
C PHE A 33 -9.64 1.65 -9.16
N PRO A 34 -10.99 1.64 -9.24
CA PRO A 34 -11.75 2.23 -10.33
C PRO A 34 -11.44 3.71 -10.61
N THR A 35 -11.10 4.47 -9.58
CA THR A 35 -10.82 5.91 -9.69
C THR A 35 -9.51 6.30 -9.03
N VAL A 36 -8.93 7.40 -9.51
CA VAL A 36 -7.72 8.01 -8.93
C VAL A 36 -7.95 8.44 -7.48
N ASP A 37 -9.14 8.94 -7.14
CA ASP A 37 -9.46 9.40 -5.79
C ASP A 37 -9.55 8.23 -4.79
N GLU A 38 -10.13 7.10 -5.21
CA GLU A 38 -10.14 5.87 -4.42
C GLU A 38 -8.73 5.31 -4.25
N ALA A 39 -7.95 5.26 -5.33
CA ALA A 39 -6.55 4.83 -5.28
C ALA A 39 -5.72 5.72 -4.33
N ARG A 40 -5.90 7.04 -4.39
CA ARG A 40 -5.21 8.00 -3.50
C ARG A 40 -5.58 7.76 -2.04
N THR A 41 -6.87 7.56 -1.76
CA THR A 41 -7.36 7.31 -0.40
C THR A 41 -6.80 6.00 0.15
N ALA A 42 -6.82 4.94 -0.64
CA ALA A 42 -6.27 3.64 -0.27
C ALA A 42 -4.75 3.69 -0.06
N MET A 43 -4.03 4.34 -0.98
CA MET A 43 -2.58 4.52 -0.89
C MET A 43 -2.19 5.29 0.38
N SER A 44 -2.92 6.36 0.70
CA SER A 44 -2.66 7.16 1.91
C SER A 44 -2.82 6.34 3.19
N LYS A 45 -3.88 5.52 3.26
CA LYS A 45 -4.12 4.60 4.38
C LYS A 45 -3.04 3.52 4.48
N ALA A 46 -2.63 2.95 3.34
CA ALA A 46 -1.59 1.92 3.28
C ALA A 46 -0.22 2.45 3.76
N ILE A 47 0.17 3.65 3.34
CA ILE A 47 1.40 4.31 3.80
C ILE A 47 1.35 4.53 5.33
N GLN A 48 0.22 5.01 5.85
CA GLN A 48 0.09 5.25 7.28
C GLN A 48 0.19 3.95 8.09
N ALA A 49 -0.55 2.91 7.71
CA ALA A 49 -0.52 1.62 8.39
C ALA A 49 0.90 1.01 8.37
N LEU A 50 1.62 1.17 7.26
CA LEU A 50 2.98 0.68 7.13
C LEU A 50 3.96 1.46 8.03
N ARG A 51 3.81 2.78 8.15
CA ARG A 51 4.62 3.60 9.07
C ARG A 51 4.38 3.23 10.53
N GLU A 52 3.14 2.92 10.90
CA GLU A 52 2.81 2.43 12.24
C GLU A 52 3.54 1.10 12.52
N VAL A 53 3.49 0.15 11.57
CA VAL A 53 4.23 -1.13 11.68
C VAL A 53 5.75 -0.90 11.80
N LEU A 54 6.34 0.01 11.01
CA LEU A 54 7.76 0.32 11.10
C LEU A 54 8.14 0.92 12.47
N ALA A 55 7.31 1.82 12.99
CA ALA A 55 7.52 2.44 14.29
C ALA A 55 7.45 1.42 15.44
N GLU A 56 6.45 0.53 15.42
CA GLU A 56 6.31 -0.56 16.39
C GLU A 56 7.54 -1.48 16.42
N ASN A 57 8.22 -1.64 15.27
CA ASN A 57 9.38 -2.49 15.12
C ASN A 57 10.73 -1.73 15.21
N ASN A 58 10.71 -0.43 15.52
CA ASN A 58 11.90 0.43 15.57
C ASN A 58 12.73 0.45 14.27
N ILE A 59 12.05 0.37 13.12
CA ILE A 59 12.68 0.38 11.79
C ILE A 59 12.54 1.77 11.17
N ALA A 60 13.65 2.36 10.73
CA ALA A 60 13.64 3.65 10.04
C ALA A 60 13.28 3.51 8.55
N GLU A 61 12.46 4.43 8.03
CA GLU A 61 12.11 4.51 6.59
C GLU A 61 13.28 5.09 5.77
N ALA A 62 13.51 4.60 4.55
CA ALA A 62 14.54 5.15 3.67
C ALA A 62 14.09 6.51 3.08
N GLY A 63 14.92 7.55 3.20
CA GLY A 63 14.67 8.84 2.55
C GLY A 63 13.83 9.84 3.36
N THR A 64 13.45 9.51 4.59
CA THR A 64 13.00 10.51 5.57
C THR A 64 14.22 11.25 6.12
N CYS A 65 14.47 12.45 5.57
CA CYS A 65 15.31 13.47 6.18
C CYS A 65 14.55 14.14 7.33
#